data_AF-A0A7S3PAT7-F1
#
_entry.id   AF-A0A7S3PAT7-F1
#
_cell.length_a   1.000
_cell.length_b   1.000
_cell.length_c   1.000
_cell.angle_alpha   90.00
_cell.angle_beta   90.00
_cell.angle_gamma   90.00
#
_symmetry.space_group_name_H-M   'P 1'
#
loop_
_entity.id
_entity.type
_entity.pdbx_description
1 polymer ?
#
loop_
_entity_poly.entity_id
_entity_poly.type
_entity_poly.pdbx_seq_one_letter_code
_entity_poly.pdbx_strand_id
1 'polypeptide(L)'
;EEDMELETELGIDSIKRVEILSEVQSMLDVEAKDVDALSRTRTVGEVIEAMKNELRSSVSSAAVPAAAAAPASSATVPSELLAKAETVVLEVLASKTGYETD
;
A
#
# COMPACT_ATOMS: atom_id res chain seq x y z
N GLU A 1 16.26 -6.10 0.75
CA GLU A 1 15.87 -4.79 1.31
C GLU A 1 14.46 -4.80 1.89
N GLU A 2 13.59 -5.67 1.39
CA GLU A 2 12.21 -5.87 1.84
C GLU A 2 12.07 -6.42 3.28
N ASP A 3 13.09 -7.12 3.79
CA ASP A 3 13.17 -7.64 5.16
C ASP A 3 13.53 -6.59 6.23
N MET A 4 13.81 -5.34 5.84
CA MET A 4 14.29 -4.34 6.80
C MET A 4 13.21 -3.98 7.84
N GLU A 5 13.55 -4.10 9.12
CA GLU A 5 12.60 -3.88 10.22
C GLU A 5 12.28 -2.39 10.42
N LEU A 6 11.01 -2.03 10.27
CA LEU A 6 10.54 -0.65 10.37
C LEU A 6 10.81 -0.04 11.74
N GLU A 7 10.57 -0.79 12.83
CA GLU A 7 10.80 -0.28 14.20
C GLU A 7 12.28 -0.29 14.60
N THR A 8 12.98 -1.39 14.30
CA THR A 8 14.33 -1.65 14.83
C THR A 8 15.43 -1.02 13.98
N GLU A 9 15.29 -1.07 12.65
CA GLU A 9 16.30 -0.57 11.72
C GLU A 9 15.97 0.85 11.24
N LEU A 10 14.70 1.12 10.93
CA LEU A 10 14.28 2.43 10.41
C LEU A 10 13.72 3.39 11.50
N GLY A 11 13.49 2.93 12.73
CA GLY A 11 12.96 3.77 13.81
C GLY A 11 11.56 4.33 13.55
N ILE A 12 10.73 3.60 12.78
CA ILE A 12 9.33 3.90 12.50
C ILE A 12 8.46 3.34 13.62
N ASP A 13 8.06 4.22 14.53
CA ASP A 13 7.08 3.92 15.57
C ASP A 13 5.64 3.84 14.99
N SER A 14 4.73 3.26 15.76
CA SER A 14 3.29 3.15 15.45
C SER A 14 2.68 4.49 15.03
N ILE A 15 3.12 5.61 15.62
CA ILE A 15 2.66 6.96 15.25
C ILE A 15 3.10 7.34 13.83
N LYS A 16 4.38 7.11 13.50
CA LYS A 16 4.93 7.42 12.18
C LYS A 16 4.29 6.54 11.11
N ARG A 17 3.98 5.27 11.41
CA ARG A 17 3.26 4.38 10.47
C ARG A 17 1.91 4.97 10.04
N VAL A 18 1.14 5.52 10.99
CA VAL A 18 -0.15 6.16 10.69
C VAL A 18 0.04 7.41 9.82
N GLU A 19 1.07 8.23 10.09
CA GLU A 19 1.38 9.37 9.22
C GLU A 19 1.78 8.97 7.80
N ILE A 20 2.71 8.00 7.67
CA ILE A 20 3.15 7.46 6.37
C ILE A 20 1.95 6.97 5.58
N LEU A 21 1.09 6.19 6.24
CA LEU A 21 -0.12 5.64 5.67
C LEU A 21 -1.09 6.73 5.22
N SER A 22 -1.28 7.80 6.01
CA SER A 22 -2.13 8.93 5.61
C SER A 22 -1.58 9.68 4.40
N GLU A 23 -0.26 9.80 4.30
CA GLU A 23 0.42 10.49 3.20
C GLU A 23 0.36 9.67 1.91
N VAL A 24 0.60 8.35 1.99
CA VAL A 24 0.47 7.43 0.85
C VAL A 24 -0.96 7.42 0.31
N GLN A 25 -1.95 7.34 1.19
CA GLN A 25 -3.37 7.41 0.83
C GLN A 25 -3.73 8.71 0.10
N SER A 26 -3.25 9.84 0.62
CA SER A 26 -3.45 11.15 0.01
C SER A 26 -2.84 11.24 -1.39
N MET A 27 -1.64 10.69 -1.58
CA MET A 27 -0.96 10.68 -2.88
C MET A 27 -1.58 9.74 -3.91
N LEU A 28 -2.14 8.61 -3.46
CA LEU A 28 -2.80 7.65 -4.33
C LEU A 28 -4.29 7.94 -4.54
N ASP A 29 -4.85 8.92 -3.82
CA ASP A 29 -6.29 9.18 -3.77
C ASP A 29 -7.09 7.91 -3.40
N VAL A 30 -6.57 7.16 -2.42
CA VAL A 30 -7.18 5.92 -1.93
C VAL A 30 -7.46 6.02 -0.44
N GLU A 31 -8.58 5.45 -0.02
CA GLU A 31 -8.92 5.30 1.39
C GLU A 31 -8.56 3.88 1.84
N ALA A 32 -7.61 3.76 2.77
CA ALA A 32 -7.23 2.51 3.41
C ALA A 32 -8.31 2.15 4.44
N LYS A 33 -8.98 1.04 4.20
CA LYS A 33 -9.94 0.43 5.12
C LYS A 33 -9.25 -0.29 6.26
N ASP A 34 -8.10 -0.89 5.99
CA ASP A 34 -7.38 -1.75 6.93
C ASP A 34 -6.08 -1.10 7.45
N VAL A 35 -6.24 0.02 8.16
CA VAL A 35 -5.14 0.71 8.86
C VAL A 35 -4.46 -0.22 9.88
N ASP A 36 -5.23 -1.12 10.49
CA ASP A 36 -4.71 -2.09 11.46
C ASP A 36 -3.78 -3.13 10.81
N ALA A 37 -4.06 -3.53 9.56
CA ALA A 37 -3.18 -4.43 8.80
C ALA A 37 -1.83 -3.77 8.54
N LEU A 38 -1.83 -2.50 8.12
CA LEU A 38 -0.62 -1.70 7.92
C LEU A 38 0.10 -1.30 9.22
N SER A 39 -0.61 -1.27 10.35
CA SER A 39 0.03 -1.05 11.66
C SER A 39 0.80 -2.30 12.12
N ARG A 40 0.32 -3.50 11.75
CA ARG A 40 0.92 -4.79 12.09
C ARG A 40 2.13 -5.16 11.25
N THR A 41 2.30 -4.56 10.07
CA THR A 41 3.46 -4.82 9.20
C THR A 41 4.74 -4.42 9.91
N ARG A 42 5.73 -5.32 9.93
CA ARG A 42 7.00 -5.06 10.60
C ARG A 42 8.12 -4.71 9.64
N THR A 43 8.01 -5.13 8.40
CA THR A 43 9.02 -4.87 7.38
C THR A 43 8.50 -3.96 6.26
N VAL A 44 9.44 -3.37 5.51
CA VAL A 44 9.11 -2.55 4.32
C VAL A 44 8.31 -3.37 3.30
N GLY A 45 8.70 -4.62 3.07
CA GLY A 45 7.99 -5.53 2.16
C GLY A 45 6.55 -5.77 2.58
N GLU A 46 6.29 -5.99 3.88
CA GLU A 46 4.94 -6.17 4.38
C GLU A 46 4.06 -4.92 4.18
N VAL A 47 4.61 -3.70 4.34
CA VAL A 47 3.87 -2.45 4.09
C VAL A 47 3.46 -2.36 2.62
N ILE A 48 4.40 -2.65 1.72
CA ILE A 48 4.17 -2.64 0.27
C ILE A 48 3.08 -3.66 -0.08
N GLU A 49 3.18 -4.89 0.42
CA GLU A 49 2.18 -5.94 0.18
C GLU A 49 0.80 -5.56 0.74
N ALA A 50 0.75 -5.00 1.96
CA ALA A 50 -0.51 -4.55 2.56
C ALA A 50 -1.17 -3.43 1.74
N MET A 51 -0.39 -2.46 1.27
CA MET A 51 -0.88 -1.38 0.40
C MET A 51 -1.41 -1.95 -0.94
N LYS A 52 -0.66 -2.86 -1.56
CA LYS A 52 -1.06 -3.54 -2.81
C LYS A 52 -2.35 -4.34 -2.63
N ASN A 53 -2.51 -4.99 -1.48
CA ASN A 53 -3.72 -5.71 -1.14
C ASN A 53 -4.92 -4.78 -0.94
N GLU A 54 -4.72 -3.63 -0.28
CA GLU A 54 -5.78 -2.62 -0.09
C GLU A 54 -6.25 -2.01 -1.41
N LEU A 55 -5.33 -1.65 -2.30
CA LEU A 55 -5.67 -1.20 -3.65
C LEU A 55 -6.50 -2.25 -4.39
N ARG A 56 -6.13 -3.53 -4.28
CA ARG A 56 -6.87 -4.63 -4.91
C ARG A 56 -8.26 -4.80 -4.31
N SER A 57 -8.40 -4.66 -2.99
CA SER A 57 -9.68 -4.70 -2.28
C SER A 57 -10.59 -3.50 -2.65
N SER A 58 -10.00 -2.31 -2.78
CA SER A 58 -10.68 -1.07 -3.14
C SER A 58 -11.24 -1.13 -4.56
N VAL A 59 -10.44 -1.59 -5.54
CA VAL A 59 -10.90 -1.75 -6.93
C VAL A 59 -11.92 -2.90 -7.07
N SER A 60 -11.79 -3.97 -6.28
CA SER A 60 -12.76 -5.08 -6.26
C SER A 60 -14.15 -4.64 -5.75
N SER A 61 -14.20 -3.67 -4.82
CA SER A 61 -15.45 -3.13 -4.29
C SER A 61 -16.24 -2.27 -5.30
N ALA A 62 -15.62 -1.85 -6.40
CA ALA A 62 -16.29 -1.10 -7.47
C ALA A 62 -17.05 -2.00 -8.47
N ALA A 63 -16.90 -3.33 -8.38
CA ALA A 63 -17.64 -4.27 -9.23
C ALA A 63 -19.04 -4.56 -8.65
N VAL A 64 -20.00 -3.70 -8.95
CA VAL A 64 -21.42 -4.03 -8.83
C VAL A 64 -21.76 -5.27 -9.70
N PRO A 65 -22.46 -6.29 -9.19
CA PRO A 65 -22.86 -7.44 -9.99
C PRO A 65 -24.09 -7.06 -10.83
N ALA A 66 -23.88 -6.51 -12.03
CA ALA A 66 -24.93 -6.42 -13.03
C ALA A 66 -24.81 -7.62 -13.98
N ALA A 67 -25.81 -8.50 -13.90
CA ALA A 67 -25.91 -9.73 -14.67
C ALA A 67 -25.88 -9.51 -16.20
N ALA A 68 -25.02 -10.26 -16.91
CA ALA A 68 -25.30 -11.03 -18.14
C ALA A 68 -24.03 -11.26 -19.00
N ALA A 69 -23.63 -12.53 -19.11
CA ALA A 69 -22.91 -13.19 -20.20
C ALA A 69 -21.98 -12.36 -21.14
N ALA A 70 -20.66 -12.38 -20.87
CA ALA A 70 -19.58 -12.34 -21.88
C ALA A 70 -18.24 -12.74 -21.21
N PRO A 71 -17.31 -13.42 -21.91
CA PRO A 71 -16.09 -13.94 -21.28
C PRO A 71 -15.07 -12.84 -20.99
N ALA A 72 -14.59 -12.83 -19.74
CA ALA A 72 -13.27 -12.36 -19.30
C ALA A 72 -12.79 -11.00 -19.84
N SER A 73 -13.16 -9.92 -19.15
CA SER A 73 -12.17 -8.89 -18.83
C SER A 73 -11.96 -8.97 -17.34
N SER A 74 -10.90 -9.68 -16.95
CA SER A 74 -10.43 -9.70 -15.57
C SER A 74 -10.36 -8.24 -15.10
N ALA A 75 -11.05 -7.90 -14.02
CA ALA A 75 -10.87 -6.63 -13.32
C ALA A 75 -9.44 -6.63 -12.77
N THR A 76 -8.51 -6.36 -13.67
CA THR A 76 -7.08 -6.40 -13.40
C THR A 76 -6.82 -5.05 -12.76
N VAL A 77 -6.44 -5.06 -11.48
CA VAL A 77 -5.91 -3.86 -10.85
C VAL A 77 -4.88 -3.23 -11.80
N PRO A 78 -4.98 -1.93 -12.11
CA PRO A 78 -4.01 -1.30 -13.00
C PRO A 78 -2.63 -1.50 -12.39
N SER A 79 -1.76 -2.24 -13.08
CA SER A 79 -0.40 -2.52 -12.63
C SER A 79 0.37 -1.23 -12.33
N GLU A 80 0.00 -0.16 -13.03
CA GLU A 80 0.49 1.20 -12.84
C GLU A 80 0.12 1.78 -11.47
N LEU A 81 -1.10 1.55 -10.97
CA LEU A 81 -1.50 1.97 -9.62
C LEU A 81 -0.73 1.16 -8.56
N LEU A 82 -0.50 -0.13 -8.83
CA LEU A 82 0.24 -1.02 -7.95
C LEU A 82 1.73 -0.62 -7.85
N ALA A 83 2.35 -0.30 -8.99
CA ALA A 83 3.71 0.25 -9.06
C ALA A 83 3.78 1.63 -8.39
N LYS A 84 2.77 2.47 -8.60
CA LYS A 84 2.70 3.80 -7.99
C LYS A 84 2.53 3.71 -6.47
N ALA A 85 1.77 2.74 -5.95
CA ALA A 85 1.69 2.48 -4.50
C ALA A 85 3.05 2.13 -3.92
N GLU A 86 3.78 1.24 -4.59
CA GLU A 86 5.11 0.81 -4.18
C GLU A 86 6.09 1.98 -4.18
N THR A 87 6.13 2.77 -5.26
CA THR A 87 6.96 3.97 -5.36
C THR A 87 6.63 4.98 -4.26
N VAL A 88 5.35 5.26 -4.03
CA VAL A 88 4.93 6.25 -3.03
C VAL A 88 5.23 5.75 -1.61
N VAL A 89 5.01 4.47 -1.31
CA VAL A 89 5.40 3.88 -0.02
C VAL A 89 6.89 4.05 0.22
N LEU A 90 7.72 3.69 -0.76
CA LEU A 90 9.17 3.81 -0.68
C LEU A 90 9.61 5.28 -0.54
N GLU A 91 9.01 6.20 -1.29
CA GLU A 91 9.32 7.64 -1.23
C GLU A 91 8.99 8.25 0.14
N VAL A 92 7.84 7.89 0.73
CA VAL A 92 7.44 8.37 2.06
C VAL A 92 8.30 7.74 3.15
N LEU A 93 8.62 6.44 3.04
CA LEU A 93 9.55 5.76 3.93
C LEU A 93 10.92 6.42 3.87
N ALA A 94 11.48 6.62 2.68
CA ALA A 94 12.74 7.31 2.44
C ALA A 94 12.74 8.72 3.04
N SER A 95 11.66 9.49 2.83
CA SER A 95 11.54 10.84 3.36
C SER A 95 11.46 10.89 4.89
N LYS A 96 10.79 9.92 5.52
CA LYS A 96 10.61 9.88 6.99
C LYS A 96 11.81 9.24 7.72
N THR A 97 12.59 8.39 7.06
CA THR A 97 13.60 7.54 7.71
C THR A 97 15.01 7.66 7.13
N GLY A 98 15.14 8.22 5.92
CA GLY A 98 16.38 8.21 5.16
C GLY A 98 16.68 6.88 4.47
N TYR A 99 15.68 5.98 4.30
CA TYR A 99 15.82 4.75 3.53
C TYR A 99 16.30 5.05 2.10
N GLU A 100 17.50 4.59 1.74
CA GLU A 100 18.00 4.69 0.38
C GLU A 100 17.30 3.60 -0.45
N THR A 101 16.59 4.01 -1.50
CA THR A 101 15.80 3.11 -2.35
C THR A 101 16.63 2.58 -3.53
N ASP A 102 17.96 2.45 -3.37
CA ASP A 102 18.92 2.20 -4.46
C ASP A 102 19.01 0.73 -4.90
#